data_AF-A0A1I5Q1Y7-F1
#
_entry.id   AF-A0A1I5Q1Y7-F1
#
_cell.length_a   1.000
_cell.length_b   1.000
_cell.length_c   1.000
_cell.angle_alpha   90.00
_cell.angle_beta   90.00
_cell.angle_gamma   90.00
#
_symmetry.space_group_name_H-M   'P 1'
#
loop_
_entity.id
_entity.type
_entity.pdbx_description
1 polymer ?
#
loop_
_entity_poly.entity_id
_entity_poly.type
_entity_poly.pdbx_seq_one_letter_code
_entity_poly.pdbx_strand_id
1 'polypeptide(L)'
;MRTTKNLFPIYKRAFFNATREAIANEENKSLFHKTLFNGVKMFCHAPKSTSYQGDLDLFHIAEAVKHTVGYLTPIEFMNIFPPEKVYDGHKYEVKDYFSTMEEVKKLDLDEPIANQINPLSFMFEYHNWDVHRFNIKLLKIISNLKQAQGQLGLSEEFMAAHGIETPNTFKNSRGQTMYVCHGKPVAIEEQKKTGHLQVVK
;
A
#
# COMPACT_ATOMS: atom_id res chain seq x y z
N MET A 1 -4.20 -10.32 27.76
CA MET A 1 -4.39 -9.57 26.50
C MET A 1 -3.24 -8.57 26.40
N ARG A 2 -2.24 -8.78 25.53
CA ARG A 2 -1.11 -7.83 25.39
C ARG A 2 -1.62 -6.59 24.67
N THR A 3 -1.57 -5.44 25.31
CA THR A 3 -1.87 -4.14 24.70
C THR A 3 -0.89 -3.91 23.56
N THR A 4 -1.32 -4.10 22.31
CA THR A 4 -0.50 -3.77 21.13
C THR A 4 -0.19 -2.28 21.17
N LYS A 5 1.09 -1.95 21.38
CA LYS A 5 1.56 -0.57 21.45
C LYS A 5 1.24 0.14 20.13
N ASN A 6 0.55 1.28 20.19
CA ASN A 6 0.33 2.10 19.01
C ASN A 6 1.65 2.77 18.61
N LEU A 7 2.30 2.25 17.57
CA LEU A 7 3.60 2.73 17.10
C LEU A 7 3.50 3.92 16.14
N PHE A 8 2.30 4.23 15.62
CA PHE A 8 2.14 5.29 14.63
C PHE A 8 2.62 6.67 15.10
N PRO A 9 2.27 7.16 16.32
CA PRO A 9 2.76 8.46 16.78
C PRO A 9 4.28 8.54 16.89
N ILE A 10 4.92 7.42 17.23
CA ILE A 10 6.38 7.33 17.36
C ILE A 10 7.03 7.47 15.98
N TYR A 11 6.59 6.67 15.00
CA TYR A 11 7.13 6.75 13.64
C TYR A 11 6.77 8.06 12.94
N LYS A 12 5.59 8.61 13.19
CA LYS A 12 5.19 9.94 12.69
C LYS A 12 6.19 10.99 13.16
N ARG A 13 6.46 11.06 14.46
CA ARG A 13 7.43 12.01 15.02
C ARG A 13 8.84 11.78 14.48
N ALA A 14 9.28 10.52 14.41
CA ALA A 14 10.60 10.17 13.89
C ALA A 14 10.77 10.58 12.42
N PHE A 15 9.75 10.33 11.59
CA PHE A 15 9.72 10.74 10.20
C PHE A 15 9.84 12.27 10.06
N PHE A 16 8.98 13.05 10.72
CA PHE A 16 9.04 14.51 10.62
C PHE A 16 10.38 15.11 11.08
N ASN A 17 10.97 14.56 12.15
CA ASN A 17 12.28 14.99 12.61
C ASN A 17 13.36 14.69 11.57
N ALA A 18 13.40 13.45 11.04
CA ALA A 18 14.38 13.04 10.04
C ALA A 18 14.24 13.84 8.74
N THR A 19 13.01 14.08 8.27
CA THR A 19 12.76 14.88 7.06
C THR A 19 13.25 16.31 7.24
N ARG A 20 12.97 16.95 8.38
CA ARG A 20 13.44 18.31 8.66
C ARG A 20 14.97 18.39 8.69
N GLU A 21 15.62 17.40 9.30
CA GLU A 21 17.08 17.32 9.35
C GLU A 21 17.68 17.10 7.95
N ALA A 22 17.05 16.25 7.13
CA ALA A 22 17.47 15.98 5.76
C ALA A 22 17.36 17.22 4.87
N ILE A 23 16.26 17.98 4.98
CA ILE A 23 16.08 19.25 4.23
C ILE A 23 17.14 20.28 4.65
N ALA A 24 17.51 20.33 5.94
CA ALA A 24 18.56 21.24 6.40
C ALA A 24 19.98 20.79 6.01
N ASN A 25 20.17 19.53 5.60
CA ASN A 25 21.48 18.94 5.31
C ASN A 25 21.38 18.01 4.08
N GLU A 26 21.04 18.59 2.92
CA GLU A 26 20.68 17.84 1.70
C GLU A 26 21.80 16.92 1.17
N GLU A 27 23.06 17.17 1.53
CA GLU A 27 24.19 16.31 1.13
C GLU A 27 24.30 15.03 1.98
N ASN A 28 23.62 14.95 3.12
CA ASN A 28 23.74 13.83 4.04
C ASN A 28 22.78 12.68 3.69
N LYS A 29 23.22 11.81 2.78
CA LYS A 29 22.51 10.57 2.37
C LYS A 29 21.98 9.73 3.55
N SER A 30 22.69 9.68 4.68
CA SER A 30 22.24 8.89 5.84
C SER A 30 20.91 9.41 6.44
N LEU A 31 20.63 10.71 6.32
CA LEU A 31 19.37 11.31 6.76
C LEU A 31 18.22 10.94 5.82
N PHE A 32 18.49 10.79 4.53
CA PHE A 32 17.52 10.26 3.57
C PHE A 32 17.18 8.80 3.87
N HIS A 33 18.17 7.97 4.20
CA HIS A 33 17.93 6.58 4.62
C HIS A 33 17.02 6.51 5.86
N LYS A 34 17.28 7.34 6.87
CA LYS A 34 16.43 7.45 8.06
C LYS A 34 15.02 7.93 7.73
N THR A 35 14.90 8.91 6.83
CA THR A 35 13.62 9.44 6.37
C THR A 35 12.80 8.35 5.68
N LEU A 36 13.41 7.60 4.75
CA LEU A 36 12.75 6.50 4.07
C LEU A 36 12.28 5.42 5.04
N PHE A 37 13.18 4.94 5.91
CA PHE A 37 12.85 3.91 6.90
C PHE A 37 11.66 4.32 7.78
N ASN A 38 11.72 5.53 8.36
CA ASN A 38 10.65 6.04 9.20
C ASN A 38 9.37 6.33 8.41
N GLY A 39 9.47 6.73 7.14
CA GLY A 39 8.33 6.94 6.25
C GLY A 39 7.57 5.64 5.97
N VAL A 40 8.28 4.57 5.61
CA VAL A 40 7.70 3.23 5.43
C VAL A 40 7.05 2.74 6.72
N LYS A 41 7.73 2.87 7.87
CA LYS A 41 7.17 2.48 9.17
C LYS A 41 5.94 3.31 9.55
N MET A 42 5.98 4.62 9.37
CA MET A 42 4.86 5.51 9.63
C MET A 42 3.65 5.12 8.76
N PHE A 43 3.88 4.93 7.46
CA PHE A 43 2.84 4.52 6.52
C PHE A 43 2.25 3.18 6.92
N CYS A 44 3.07 2.16 7.22
CA CYS A 44 2.61 0.84 7.63
C CYS A 44 1.77 0.84 8.91
N HIS A 45 2.06 1.75 9.85
CA HIS A 45 1.35 1.85 11.13
C HIS A 45 0.20 2.86 11.12
N ALA A 46 0.07 3.70 10.09
CA ALA A 46 -1.03 4.66 10.01
C ALA A 46 -2.38 3.97 10.18
N PRO A 47 -3.33 4.57 10.94
CA PRO A 47 -4.67 4.02 11.05
C PRO A 47 -5.33 3.95 9.67
N LYS A 48 -6.33 3.08 9.54
CA LYS A 48 -7.17 3.04 8.35
C LYS A 48 -7.88 4.40 8.21
N SER A 49 -7.80 5.03 7.04
CA SER A 49 -8.62 6.20 6.76
C SER A 49 -10.10 5.82 6.69
N THR A 50 -10.96 6.73 7.14
CA THR A 50 -12.41 6.63 6.96
C THR A 50 -12.94 7.63 5.94
N SER A 51 -12.07 8.45 5.35
CA SER A 51 -12.43 9.48 4.37
C SER A 51 -11.59 9.38 3.10
N TYR A 52 -12.19 9.84 1.99
CA TYR A 52 -11.49 9.97 0.71
C TYR A 52 -10.22 10.81 0.84
N GLN A 53 -10.31 11.96 1.50
CA GLN A 53 -9.16 12.84 1.69
C GLN A 53 -8.04 12.16 2.48
N GLY A 54 -8.37 11.41 3.54
CA GLY A 54 -7.35 10.71 4.32
C GLY A 54 -6.67 9.57 3.53
N ASP A 55 -7.39 8.89 2.63
CA ASP A 55 -6.78 7.91 1.73
C ASP A 55 -5.91 8.60 0.66
N LEU A 56 -6.31 9.78 0.18
CA LEU A 56 -5.53 10.57 -0.76
C LEU A 56 -4.23 11.10 -0.13
N ASP A 57 -4.30 11.59 1.11
CA ASP A 57 -3.12 12.03 1.87
C ASP A 57 -2.12 10.88 2.09
N LEU A 58 -2.63 9.68 2.42
CA LEU A 58 -1.79 8.48 2.55
C LEU A 58 -1.19 8.07 1.19
N PHE A 59 -1.95 8.18 0.10
CA PHE A 59 -1.44 7.92 -1.24
C PHE A 59 -0.28 8.86 -1.60
N HIS A 60 -0.39 10.16 -1.29
CA HIS A 60 0.70 11.11 -1.50
C HIS A 60 1.95 10.79 -0.67
N ILE A 61 1.78 10.30 0.58
CA ILE A 61 2.90 9.80 1.38
C ILE A 61 3.57 8.60 0.70
N ALA A 62 2.77 7.66 0.17
CA ALA A 62 3.30 6.49 -0.53
C ALA A 62 4.06 6.88 -1.82
N GLU A 63 3.54 7.86 -2.57
CA GLU A 63 4.23 8.41 -3.74
C GLU A 63 5.58 9.05 -3.35
N ALA A 64 5.63 9.83 -2.27
CA ALA A 64 6.87 10.41 -1.76
C ALA A 64 7.89 9.33 -1.35
N VAL A 65 7.43 8.25 -0.72
CA VAL A 65 8.27 7.08 -0.40
C VAL A 65 8.79 6.43 -1.69
N LYS A 66 7.93 6.16 -2.67
CA LYS A 66 8.32 5.61 -3.98
C LYS A 66 9.37 6.48 -4.67
N HIS A 67 9.18 7.80 -4.69
CA HIS A 67 10.17 8.72 -5.25
C HIS A 67 11.50 8.64 -4.52
N THR A 68 11.49 8.56 -3.18
CA THR A 68 12.71 8.41 -2.38
C THR A 68 13.44 7.10 -2.69
N VAL A 69 12.71 5.99 -2.85
CA VAL A 69 13.27 4.70 -3.26
C VAL A 69 13.94 4.80 -4.63
N GLY A 70 13.38 5.58 -5.55
CA GLY A 70 13.94 5.78 -6.88
C GLY A 70 15.34 6.40 -6.90
N TYR A 71 15.68 7.23 -5.91
CA TYR A 71 17.01 7.84 -5.78
C TYR A 71 18.07 6.93 -5.15
N LEU A 72 17.66 5.80 -4.57
CA LEU A 72 18.59 4.85 -3.97
C LEU A 72 19.11 3.88 -5.01
N THR A 73 20.33 3.42 -4.81
CA THR A 73 20.81 2.21 -5.50
C THR A 73 20.20 0.96 -4.86
N PRO A 74 20.17 -0.19 -5.57
CA PRO A 74 19.75 -1.45 -4.96
C PRO A 74 20.52 -1.81 -3.67
N ILE A 75 21.84 -1.52 -3.62
CA ILE A 75 22.65 -1.74 -2.41
C ILE A 75 22.17 -0.85 -1.26
N GLU A 76 21.96 0.44 -1.50
CA GLU A 76 21.46 1.36 -0.48
C GLU A 76 20.10 0.90 0.05
N PHE A 77 19.18 0.48 -0.84
CA PHE A 77 17.89 -0.05 -0.43
C PHE A 77 18.00 -1.33 0.42
N MET A 78 18.82 -2.30 -0.01
CA MET A 78 19.05 -3.54 0.74
C MET A 78 19.64 -3.28 2.13
N ASN A 79 20.48 -2.25 2.27
CA ASN A 79 21.04 -1.85 3.57
C ASN A 79 19.97 -1.28 4.52
N ILE A 80 18.95 -0.59 3.98
CA ILE A 80 17.84 -0.06 4.78
C ILE A 80 16.82 -1.15 5.11
N PHE A 81 16.50 -1.99 4.12
CA PHE A 81 15.53 -3.08 4.22
C PHE A 81 16.18 -4.39 3.78
N PRO A 82 16.92 -5.09 4.65
CA PRO A 82 17.52 -6.37 4.28
C PRO A 82 16.46 -7.37 3.80
N PRO A 83 16.76 -8.17 2.77
CA PRO A 83 15.82 -9.18 2.28
C PRO A 83 15.65 -10.27 3.33
N GLU A 84 14.43 -10.77 3.48
CA GLU A 84 14.15 -11.86 4.44
C GLU A 84 14.86 -13.14 3.99
N LYS A 85 15.48 -13.83 4.94
CA LYS A 85 16.18 -15.11 4.72
C LYS A 85 15.22 -16.29 4.84
N VAL A 86 14.13 -16.23 4.07
CA VAL A 86 13.18 -17.33 3.86
C VAL A 86 13.56 -18.00 2.53
N TYR A 87 13.49 -19.32 2.45
CA TYR A 87 14.03 -20.09 1.31
C TYR A 87 13.07 -21.15 0.75
N ASP A 88 11.86 -21.25 1.31
CA ASP A 88 10.83 -22.21 0.91
C ASP A 88 9.68 -21.54 0.16
N GLY A 89 9.90 -20.36 -0.43
CA GLY A 89 8.86 -19.61 -1.13
C GLY A 89 8.32 -20.34 -2.34
N HIS A 90 9.19 -20.99 -3.11
CA HIS A 90 8.79 -21.84 -4.24
C HIS A 90 7.77 -22.91 -3.85
N LYS A 91 7.85 -23.47 -2.64
CA LYS A 91 6.90 -24.49 -2.17
C LYS A 91 5.48 -23.93 -1.98
N TYR A 92 5.37 -22.65 -1.63
CA TYR A 92 4.11 -21.99 -1.33
C TYR A 92 3.72 -20.93 -2.36
N GLU A 93 4.43 -20.87 -3.49
CA GLU A 93 4.24 -19.88 -4.55
C GLU A 93 4.30 -18.43 -4.02
N VAL A 94 5.19 -18.19 -3.05
CA VAL A 94 5.45 -16.86 -2.47
C VAL A 94 6.88 -16.44 -2.72
N LYS A 95 7.09 -15.12 -2.77
CA LYS A 95 8.43 -14.52 -2.88
C LYS A 95 9.28 -14.91 -1.68
N ASP A 96 10.54 -15.23 -1.94
CA ASP A 96 11.53 -15.59 -0.92
C ASP A 96 12.87 -14.89 -1.19
N TYR A 97 13.90 -15.30 -0.46
CA TYR A 97 15.24 -14.77 -0.62
C TYR A 97 15.78 -14.95 -2.05
N PHE A 98 15.59 -16.14 -2.64
CA PHE A 98 16.14 -16.45 -3.95
C PHE A 98 15.44 -15.64 -5.04
N SER A 99 14.10 -15.62 -5.05
CA SER A 99 13.36 -14.82 -6.01
C SER A 99 13.69 -13.32 -5.88
N THR A 100 13.84 -12.83 -4.64
CA THR A 100 14.23 -11.43 -4.40
C THR A 100 15.61 -11.13 -4.97
N MET A 101 16.60 -12.00 -4.70
CA MET A 101 17.96 -11.80 -5.19
C MET A 101 18.07 -11.98 -6.70
N GLU A 102 17.24 -12.82 -7.32
CA GLU A 102 17.14 -12.94 -8.78
C GLU A 102 16.70 -11.63 -9.42
N GLU A 103 15.67 -10.97 -8.87
CA GLU A 103 15.20 -9.68 -9.38
C GLU A 103 16.22 -8.56 -9.13
N VAL A 104 16.86 -8.53 -7.96
CA VAL A 104 17.90 -7.53 -7.63
C VAL A 104 19.11 -7.67 -8.57
N LYS A 105 19.54 -8.89 -8.89
CA LYS A 105 20.71 -9.16 -9.77
C LYS A 105 20.50 -8.76 -11.22
N LYS A 106 19.26 -8.48 -11.65
CA LYS A 106 18.97 -7.95 -12.99
C LYS A 106 19.34 -6.47 -13.12
N LEU A 107 19.57 -5.79 -12.00
CA LEU A 107 19.89 -4.37 -11.94
C LEU A 107 21.38 -4.17 -11.71
N ASP A 108 21.88 -3.02 -12.18
CA ASP A 108 23.14 -2.47 -11.71
C ASP A 108 22.96 -2.02 -10.25
N LEU A 109 23.82 -2.54 -9.38
CA LEU A 109 23.72 -2.39 -7.93
C LEU A 109 24.16 -1.00 -7.43
N ASP A 110 24.91 -0.26 -8.25
CA ASP A 110 25.46 1.05 -7.93
C ASP A 110 24.73 2.20 -8.66
N GLU A 111 23.80 1.88 -9.56
CA GLU A 111 22.97 2.85 -10.29
C GLU A 111 21.61 3.05 -9.58
N PRO A 112 21.05 4.29 -9.51
CA PRO A 112 19.75 4.53 -8.92
C PRO A 112 18.62 3.69 -9.53
N ILE A 113 17.72 3.17 -8.69
CA ILE A 113 16.62 2.29 -9.11
C ILE A 113 15.74 2.94 -10.18
N ALA A 114 15.43 4.24 -10.05
CA ALA A 114 14.55 4.94 -10.99
C ALA A 114 15.14 5.09 -12.40
N ASN A 115 16.46 4.98 -12.55
CA ASN A 115 17.11 5.04 -13.87
C ASN A 115 16.99 3.71 -14.63
N GLN A 116 16.63 2.62 -13.94
CA GLN A 116 16.61 1.27 -14.48
C GLN A 116 15.19 0.73 -14.61
N ILE A 117 14.37 0.90 -13.56
CA ILE A 117 13.00 0.37 -13.49
C ILE A 117 12.07 1.28 -12.66
N ASN A 118 10.77 1.00 -12.72
CA ASN A 118 9.82 1.67 -11.84
C ASN A 118 10.10 1.30 -10.36
N PRO A 119 10.32 2.26 -9.45
CA PRO A 119 10.64 1.96 -8.06
C PRO A 119 9.56 1.18 -7.31
N LEU A 120 8.28 1.37 -7.68
CA LEU A 120 7.20 0.59 -7.09
C LEU A 120 7.25 -0.88 -7.54
N SER A 121 7.55 -1.14 -8.81
CA SER A 121 7.74 -2.51 -9.32
C SER A 121 8.88 -3.22 -8.59
N PHE A 122 10.00 -2.52 -8.37
CA PHE A 122 11.10 -3.03 -7.55
C PHE A 122 10.63 -3.42 -6.13
N MET A 123 9.93 -2.52 -5.45
CA MET A 123 9.40 -2.78 -4.10
C MET A 123 8.42 -3.96 -4.08
N PHE A 124 7.63 -4.18 -5.13
CA PHE A 124 6.71 -5.31 -5.21
C PHE A 124 7.45 -6.66 -5.30
N GLU A 125 8.54 -6.72 -6.05
CA GLU A 125 9.37 -7.92 -6.19
C GLU A 125 10.30 -8.19 -5.00
N TYR A 126 10.47 -7.21 -4.13
CA TYR A 126 11.40 -7.29 -3.01
C TYR A 126 10.77 -7.88 -1.74
N HIS A 127 11.25 -9.05 -1.28
CA HIS A 127 10.73 -9.68 -0.07
C HIS A 127 11.38 -9.12 1.22
N ASN A 128 10.68 -8.17 1.83
CA ASN A 128 10.89 -7.68 3.19
C ASN A 128 9.54 -7.40 3.86
N TRP A 129 9.34 -7.75 5.14
CA TRP A 129 8.03 -7.62 5.78
C TRP A 129 7.48 -6.19 5.85
N ASP A 130 8.35 -5.18 5.99
CA ASP A 130 7.94 -3.78 5.99
C ASP A 130 7.56 -3.31 4.59
N VAL A 131 8.35 -3.67 3.59
CA VAL A 131 8.08 -3.37 2.17
C VAL A 131 6.81 -4.07 1.69
N HIS A 132 6.64 -5.34 2.04
CA HIS A 132 5.43 -6.11 1.75
C HIS A 132 4.19 -5.45 2.37
N ARG A 133 4.25 -5.10 3.66
CA ARG A 133 3.14 -4.41 4.36
C ARG A 133 2.83 -3.06 3.72
N PHE A 134 3.86 -2.32 3.29
CA PHE A 134 3.70 -1.07 2.55
C PHE A 134 2.92 -1.31 1.25
N ASN A 135 3.33 -2.27 0.42
CA ASN A 135 2.69 -2.57 -0.86
C ASN A 135 1.23 -2.98 -0.69
N ILE A 136 0.93 -3.89 0.25
CA ILE A 136 -0.45 -4.33 0.52
C ILE A 136 -1.32 -3.16 1.00
N LYS A 137 -0.77 -2.29 1.87
CA LYS A 137 -1.49 -1.12 2.34
C LYS A 137 -1.74 -0.10 1.21
N LEU A 138 -0.77 0.09 0.31
CA LEU A 138 -0.94 0.95 -0.87
C LEU A 138 -2.04 0.42 -1.80
N LEU A 139 -2.04 -0.88 -2.12
CA LEU A 139 -3.10 -1.49 -2.93
C LEU A 139 -4.48 -1.27 -2.32
N LYS A 140 -4.59 -1.42 -1.00
CA LYS A 140 -5.83 -1.15 -0.27
C LYS A 140 -6.27 0.32 -0.39
N ILE A 141 -5.35 1.27 -0.25
CA ILE A 141 -5.64 2.70 -0.41
C ILE A 141 -6.12 3.00 -1.83
N ILE A 142 -5.44 2.48 -2.85
CA ILE A 142 -5.85 2.63 -4.25
C ILE A 142 -7.25 2.06 -4.45
N SER A 143 -7.53 0.87 -3.92
CA SER A 143 -8.85 0.25 -3.97
C SER A 143 -9.93 1.11 -3.31
N ASN A 144 -9.66 1.70 -2.14
CA ASN A 144 -10.59 2.60 -1.46
C ASN A 144 -10.86 3.86 -2.29
N LEU A 145 -9.82 4.47 -2.89
CA LEU A 145 -9.95 5.66 -3.72
C LEU A 145 -10.82 5.38 -4.95
N LYS A 146 -10.63 4.22 -5.60
CA LYS A 146 -11.48 3.77 -6.72
C LYS A 146 -12.93 3.58 -6.30
N GLN A 147 -13.17 2.87 -5.18
CA GLN A 147 -14.51 2.64 -4.64
C GLN A 147 -15.20 3.96 -4.25
N ALA A 148 -14.47 4.92 -3.68
CA ALA A 148 -15.00 6.24 -3.39
C ALA A 148 -15.44 7.01 -4.66
N GLN A 149 -14.84 6.73 -5.81
CA GLN A 149 -15.23 7.25 -7.13
C GLN A 149 -16.36 6.43 -7.77
N GLY A 150 -16.86 5.38 -7.12
CA GLY A 150 -17.89 4.49 -7.65
C GLY A 150 -17.36 3.40 -8.59
N GLN A 151 -16.04 3.24 -8.66
CA GLN A 151 -15.39 2.19 -9.45
C GLN A 151 -15.20 0.92 -8.61
N LEU A 152 -14.89 -0.20 -9.27
CA LEU A 152 -14.51 -1.42 -8.59
C LEU A 152 -13.19 -1.26 -7.83
N GLY A 153 -13.05 -2.01 -6.74
CA GLY A 153 -11.78 -2.19 -6.08
C GLY A 153 -10.84 -3.07 -6.92
N LEU A 154 -9.54 -3.07 -6.59
CA LEU A 154 -8.56 -3.81 -7.39
C LEU A 154 -8.83 -5.33 -7.41
N SER A 155 -9.28 -5.88 -6.29
CA SER A 155 -9.66 -7.30 -6.19
C SER A 155 -10.87 -7.63 -7.04
N GLU A 156 -11.89 -6.77 -7.03
CA GLU A 156 -13.10 -6.96 -7.81
C GLU A 156 -12.82 -6.84 -9.32
N GLU A 157 -11.94 -5.92 -9.73
CA GLU A 157 -11.49 -5.81 -11.12
C GLU A 157 -10.74 -7.07 -11.57
N PHE A 158 -9.83 -7.57 -10.73
CA PHE A 158 -9.10 -8.80 -11.01
C PHE A 158 -10.05 -9.99 -11.18
N MET A 159 -10.99 -10.18 -10.23
CA MET A 159 -11.96 -11.27 -10.30
C MET A 159 -12.87 -11.16 -11.52
N ALA A 160 -13.37 -9.96 -11.83
CA ALA A 160 -14.18 -9.71 -13.01
C ALA A 160 -13.43 -10.03 -14.31
N ALA A 161 -12.14 -9.67 -14.41
CA ALA A 161 -11.30 -9.98 -15.56
C ALA A 161 -11.11 -11.49 -15.79
N HIS A 162 -11.23 -12.30 -14.74
CA HIS A 162 -11.15 -13.75 -14.80
C HIS A 162 -12.54 -14.44 -14.84
N GLY A 163 -13.62 -13.67 -15.01
CA GLY A 163 -14.98 -14.21 -15.07
C GLY A 163 -15.52 -14.72 -13.73
N ILE A 164 -14.92 -14.30 -12.61
CA ILE A 164 -15.36 -14.66 -11.26
C ILE A 164 -16.30 -13.58 -10.73
N GLU A 165 -17.51 -13.98 -10.35
CA GLU A 165 -18.48 -13.06 -9.75
C GLU A 165 -18.15 -12.78 -8.28
N THR A 166 -18.30 -11.52 -7.87
CA THR A 166 -18.10 -11.09 -6.48
C THR A 166 -19.40 -10.52 -5.91
N PRO A 167 -19.95 -11.09 -4.82
CA PRO A 167 -21.16 -10.56 -4.19
C PRO A 167 -20.86 -9.36 -3.27
N ASN A 168 -19.92 -8.49 -3.65
CA ASN A 168 -19.46 -7.39 -2.81
C ASN A 168 -20.34 -6.15 -2.97
N THR A 169 -20.52 -5.43 -1.87
CA THR A 169 -21.13 -4.10 -1.85
C THR A 169 -20.16 -3.10 -1.21
N PHE A 170 -20.17 -1.87 -1.70
CA PHE A 170 -19.36 -0.78 -1.16
C PHE A 170 -20.09 0.56 -1.27
N LYS A 171 -19.65 1.56 -0.50
CA LYS A 171 -20.21 2.91 -0.56
C LYS A 171 -19.26 3.85 -1.28
N ASN A 172 -19.80 4.66 -2.20
CA ASN A 172 -19.02 5.71 -2.85
C ASN A 172 -18.94 6.98 -1.97
N SER A 173 -18.20 7.98 -2.42
CA SER A 173 -18.03 9.28 -1.73
C SER A 173 -19.33 10.07 -1.57
N ARG A 174 -20.35 9.79 -2.39
CA ARG A 174 -21.70 10.37 -2.31
C ARG A 174 -22.61 9.63 -1.33
N GLY A 175 -22.12 8.56 -0.69
CA GLY A 175 -22.87 7.73 0.24
C GLY A 175 -23.78 6.70 -0.43
N GLN A 176 -23.77 6.58 -1.76
CA GLN A 176 -24.57 5.60 -2.49
C GLN A 176 -23.98 4.21 -2.31
N THR A 177 -24.83 3.22 -2.02
CA THR A 177 -24.44 1.82 -1.95
C THR A 177 -24.40 1.24 -3.35
N MET A 178 -23.24 0.72 -3.74
CA MET A 178 -22.99 0.04 -5.00
C MET A 178 -22.89 -1.46 -4.75
N TYR A 179 -23.39 -2.28 -5.67
CA TYR A 179 -23.15 -3.72 -5.72
C TYR A 179 -22.44 -4.09 -7.01
N VAL A 180 -21.65 -5.17 -6.98
CA VAL A 180 -21.00 -5.69 -8.17
C VAL A 180 -21.95 -6.64 -8.89
N CYS A 181 -22.32 -6.31 -10.13
CA CYS A 181 -23.16 -7.11 -11.02
C CYS A 181 -22.40 -7.39 -12.30
N HIS A 182 -22.14 -8.66 -12.62
CA HIS A 182 -21.41 -9.05 -13.84
C HIS A 182 -20.12 -8.24 -14.07
N GLY A 183 -19.33 -8.06 -13.01
CA GLY A 183 -18.08 -7.32 -13.07
C GLY A 183 -18.23 -5.81 -13.28
N LYS A 184 -19.41 -5.23 -13.00
CA LYS A 184 -19.67 -3.79 -13.08
C LYS A 184 -20.30 -3.28 -11.78
N PRO A 185 -19.95 -2.06 -11.33
CA PRO A 185 -20.60 -1.45 -10.19
C PRO A 185 -21.98 -0.90 -10.60
N VAL A 186 -23.03 -1.33 -9.90
CA VAL A 186 -24.41 -0.89 -10.10
C VAL A 186 -24.93 -0.27 -8.80
N ALA A 187 -25.58 0.89 -8.89
CA ALA A 187 -26.17 1.53 -7.72
C ALA A 187 -27.39 0.72 -7.24
N ILE A 188 -27.47 0.48 -5.93
CA ILE A 188 -28.69 -0.01 -5.30
C ILE A 188 -29.61 1.19 -5.08
N GLU A 189 -30.77 1.19 -5.71
CA GLU A 189 -31.85 2.08 -5.29
C GLU A 189 -32.34 1.58 -3.92
N GLU A 190 -32.11 2.37 -2.87
CA GLU A 190 -32.78 2.12 -1.59
C GLU A 190 -34.29 2.25 -1.85
N GLN A 191 -35.01 1.12 -1.89
CA GLN A 191 -36.46 1.15 -1.83
C GLN A 191 -36.82 1.93 -0.57
N LYS A 192 -37.48 3.10 -0.74
CA LYS A 192 -38.14 3.81 0.36
C LYS A 192 -38.87 2.75 1.18
N LYS A 193 -38.57 2.63 2.47
CA LYS A 193 -39.30 1.74 3.38
C LYS A 193 -40.80 1.99 3.23
N THR A 194 -41.47 1.23 2.38
CA THR A 194 -42.92 1.20 2.32
C THR A 194 -43.36 0.46 3.56
N GLY A 195 -44.06 1.16 4.46
CA GLY A 195 -44.45 0.70 5.80
C GLY A 195 -45.48 -0.43 5.80
N HIS A 196 -45.23 -1.52 5.07
CA HIS A 196 -46.15 -2.65 4.89
C HIS A 196 -45.68 -3.93 5.58
N LEU A 197 -44.46 -3.97 6.13
CA LEU A 197 -44.04 -5.07 6.99
C LEU A 197 -44.58 -4.84 8.41
N GLN A 198 -45.81 -5.31 8.65
CA GLN A 198 -46.30 -5.51 10.00
C GLN A 198 -45.68 -6.77 10.57
N VAL A 199 -44.88 -6.61 11.62
CA VAL A 199 -44.44 -7.73 12.45
C VAL A 199 -45.68 -8.25 13.20
N VAL A 200 -46.19 -9.40 12.78
CA VAL A 200 -47.23 -10.13 13.54
C VAL A 200 -46.55 -10.69 14.79
N LYS A 201 -47.01 -10.25 15.97
CA LYS A 201 -46.61 -10.81 17.27
C LYS A 201 -47.31 -12.13 17.52
#